data_AF-A0A4U7B7Z3-F1
#
_entry.id   AF-A0A4U7B7Z3-F1
#
_cell.length_a   1.000
_cell.length_b   1.000
_cell.length_c   1.000
_cell.angle_alpha   90.00
_cell.angle_beta   90.00
_cell.angle_gamma   90.00
#
_symmetry.space_group_name_H-M   'P 1'
#
loop_
_entity.id
_entity.type
_entity.pdbx_description
1 polymer ?
#
loop_
_entity_poly.entity_id
_entity_poly.type
_entity_poly.pdbx_seq_one_letter_code
_entity_poly.pdbx_strand_id
1 'polypeptide(L)'
;MDTRPALQLSPEPAVLSVSFNESGSRLICGLDNGVRMFRAHDCIRTLKESPSPGHGVAIAAALDDRYLALVGGGRNPNSSPNKLQFWDNLESHLLNTLDFAEPILGVRLTTLYLAVVLKDRTVYLQYVRNGTTGSTQLGTVLSIHDTAANPYALCCVRGDKSVLPGVTHGQVQIIQLAEKTKKIVRAHTSELRQMDLSADGQVLATASKQGTLIRVFSTTTLSQTHEFRRGVDAAIIYSLSISPLSNLIACTSDKGTLHVFDLRGPPSSEAPTPPPQKRTSISRPHSLALRPDFDALSVPSQSSSPRPVSQGGFSGTTGGFHAPPTDLAHSPPSSGPSAFAALAKLPGMPRAFSDARSMTSASYTLGADPPNWQGQPLYVTTTLPNGQKGKIKNPNVPLPGVPDGRPVKGVLCWDPEGGERRIWCAGGGADARWEVFELVEGEGGRLRLGKRGYRRYLGRQFPENGT
;
A
#
# COMPACT_ATOMS: atom_id res chain seq x y z
N MET A 1 26.67 36.36 -13.42
CA MET A 1 25.55 35.47 -13.06
C MET A 1 25.72 34.21 -13.88
N ASP A 2 25.97 33.08 -13.24
CA ASP A 2 26.08 31.79 -13.92
C ASP A 2 24.64 31.33 -14.22
N THR A 3 24.18 31.59 -15.44
CA THR A 3 22.82 31.29 -15.93
C THR A 3 22.68 29.86 -16.44
N ARG A 4 23.62 28.97 -16.11
CA ARG A 4 23.52 27.56 -16.50
C ARG A 4 22.33 26.91 -15.78
N PRO A 5 21.33 26.38 -16.50
CA PRO A 5 20.30 25.58 -15.87
C PRO A 5 20.96 24.41 -15.15
N ALA A 6 20.47 24.09 -13.94
CA ALA A 6 20.94 22.95 -13.19
C ALA A 6 20.88 21.71 -14.10
N LEU A 7 21.98 20.96 -14.21
CA LEU A 7 22.05 19.71 -14.96
C LEU A 7 20.92 18.79 -14.50
N GLN A 8 19.88 18.66 -15.31
CA GLN A 8 18.83 17.69 -15.08
C GLN A 8 19.43 16.33 -15.42
N LEU A 9 19.74 15.54 -14.37
CA LEU A 9 20.43 14.25 -14.49
C LEU A 9 19.59 13.19 -15.24
N SER A 10 18.29 13.44 -15.46
CA SER A 10 17.37 12.63 -16.24
C SER A 10 16.42 13.50 -17.08
N PRO A 11 16.09 13.14 -18.33
CA PRO A 11 15.10 13.86 -19.14
C PRO A 11 13.66 13.69 -18.60
N GLU A 12 13.44 12.70 -17.74
CA GLU A 12 12.13 12.46 -17.12
C GLU A 12 11.91 13.35 -15.88
N PRO A 13 10.67 13.83 -15.67
CA PRO A 13 10.31 14.62 -14.50
C PRO A 13 10.34 13.78 -13.21
N ALA A 14 10.66 14.41 -12.08
CA ALA A 14 10.59 13.74 -10.78
C ALA A 14 9.13 13.53 -10.35
N VAL A 15 8.82 12.36 -9.81
CA VAL A 15 7.49 12.07 -9.23
C VAL A 15 7.44 12.52 -7.77
N LEU A 16 6.63 13.54 -7.50
CA LEU A 16 6.46 14.15 -6.17
C LEU A 16 5.44 13.40 -5.30
N SER A 17 4.35 12.89 -5.91
CA SER A 17 3.33 12.11 -5.22
C SER A 17 2.78 10.99 -6.09
N VAL A 18 2.25 9.95 -5.43
CA VAL A 18 1.64 8.78 -6.05
C VAL A 18 0.40 8.40 -5.25
N SER A 19 -0.73 8.19 -5.93
CA SER A 19 -1.96 7.69 -5.32
C SER A 19 -2.69 6.76 -6.26
N PHE A 20 -3.31 5.72 -5.70
CA PHE A 20 -4.41 5.04 -6.38
C PHE A 20 -5.73 5.76 -6.05
N ASN A 21 -6.70 5.70 -6.95
CA ASN A 21 -8.06 6.15 -6.64
C ASN A 21 -8.77 5.15 -5.71
N GLU A 22 -9.93 5.53 -5.18
CA GLU A 22 -10.66 4.70 -4.20
C GLU A 22 -11.00 3.30 -4.73
N SER A 23 -11.42 3.19 -5.99
CA SER A 23 -11.72 1.90 -6.62
C SER A 23 -10.49 1.05 -6.96
N GLY A 24 -9.29 1.60 -6.82
CA GLY A 24 -8.04 0.97 -7.24
C GLY A 24 -7.83 0.90 -8.75
N SER A 25 -8.75 1.41 -9.57
CA SER A 25 -8.70 1.29 -11.04
C SER A 25 -7.75 2.29 -11.72
N ARG A 26 -7.32 3.35 -11.02
CA ARG A 26 -6.41 4.38 -11.55
C ARG A 26 -5.24 4.61 -10.62
N LEU A 27 -4.08 4.85 -11.22
CA LEU A 27 -2.87 5.34 -10.60
C LEU A 27 -2.63 6.77 -11.10
N ILE A 28 -2.50 7.73 -10.20
CA ILE A 28 -2.18 9.13 -10.52
C ILE A 28 -0.90 9.55 -9.82
N CYS A 29 -0.09 10.35 -10.50
CA CYS A 29 1.13 10.90 -9.94
C CYS A 29 1.30 12.39 -10.21
N GLY A 30 1.62 13.15 -9.16
CA GLY A 30 2.04 14.54 -9.25
C GLY A 30 3.53 14.60 -9.59
N LEU A 31 3.89 15.44 -10.54
CA LEU A 31 5.23 15.59 -11.09
C LEU A 31 5.76 17.00 -10.81
N ASP A 32 7.07 17.20 -10.96
CA ASP A 32 7.67 18.54 -10.94
C ASP A 32 7.26 19.43 -12.14
N ASN A 33 6.59 18.86 -13.15
CA ASN A 33 6.14 19.54 -14.36
C ASN A 33 4.68 19.24 -14.78
N GLY A 34 3.86 18.66 -13.89
CA GLY A 34 2.44 18.44 -14.14
C GLY A 34 1.91 17.23 -13.41
N VAL A 35 1.00 16.50 -14.05
CA VAL A 35 0.41 15.26 -13.54
C VAL A 35 0.32 14.21 -14.65
N ARG A 36 0.41 12.93 -14.29
CA ARG A 36 0.10 11.80 -15.18
C ARG A 36 -0.84 10.85 -14.47
N MET A 37 -1.70 10.21 -15.25
CA MET A 37 -2.63 9.18 -14.77
C MET A 37 -2.57 7.96 -15.68
N PHE A 38 -2.74 6.80 -15.08
CA PHE A 38 -2.61 5.49 -15.70
C PHE A 38 -3.77 4.60 -15.26
N ARG A 39 -4.17 3.67 -16.12
CA ARG A 39 -4.95 2.50 -15.68
C ARG A 39 -4.09 1.67 -14.76
N ALA A 40 -4.62 1.29 -13.61
CA ALA A 40 -3.84 0.58 -12.61
C ALA A 40 -3.47 -0.84 -13.06
N HIS A 41 -4.30 -1.52 -13.86
CA HIS A 41 -4.10 -2.92 -14.23
C HIS A 41 -2.94 -3.19 -15.20
N ASP A 42 -2.67 -2.26 -16.12
CA ASP A 42 -1.64 -2.39 -17.16
C ASP A 42 -0.60 -1.26 -17.15
N CYS A 43 -0.83 -0.23 -16.30
CA CYS A 43 -0.02 0.97 -16.21
C CYS A 43 0.05 1.78 -17.52
N ILE A 44 -0.99 1.70 -18.35
CA ILE A 44 -1.09 2.50 -19.58
C ILE A 44 -1.65 3.88 -19.26
N ARG A 45 -1.00 4.92 -19.80
CA ARG A 45 -1.36 6.32 -19.57
C ARG A 45 -2.76 6.62 -20.12
N THR A 46 -3.62 7.23 -19.30
CA THR A 46 -4.99 7.66 -19.69
C THR A 46 -5.09 9.17 -19.87
N LEU A 47 -4.34 9.95 -19.07
CA LEU A 47 -4.38 11.41 -19.15
C LEU A 47 -3.52 11.91 -20.33
N LYS A 48 -4.17 12.43 -21.38
CA LYS A 48 -3.50 12.92 -22.60
C LYS A 48 -2.60 14.12 -22.33
N GLU A 49 -3.10 15.12 -21.62
CA GLU A 49 -2.39 16.36 -21.29
C GLU A 49 -2.57 16.69 -19.82
N SER A 50 -1.51 17.21 -19.19
CA SER A 50 -1.59 17.65 -17.80
C SER A 50 -2.37 18.97 -17.74
N PRO A 51 -3.31 19.15 -16.79
CA PRO A 51 -3.72 20.48 -16.37
C PRO A 51 -2.49 21.32 -16.03
N SER A 52 -2.42 22.55 -16.56
CA SER A 52 -1.30 23.49 -16.39
C SER A 52 0.10 22.83 -16.60
N PRO A 53 0.42 22.36 -17.81
CA PRO A 53 1.67 21.65 -18.07
C PRO A 53 2.89 22.56 -17.81
N GLY A 54 3.99 21.96 -17.33
CA GLY A 54 5.22 22.69 -17.00
C GLY A 54 5.30 23.17 -15.55
N HIS A 55 4.25 22.97 -14.76
CA HIS A 55 4.18 23.38 -13.37
C HIS A 55 4.09 22.19 -12.41
N GLY A 56 4.78 22.30 -11.27
CA GLY A 56 4.85 21.23 -10.29
C GLY A 56 3.54 21.01 -9.51
N VAL A 57 3.17 19.74 -9.35
CA VAL A 57 2.00 19.27 -8.62
C VAL A 57 2.47 18.35 -7.50
N ALA A 58 2.40 18.84 -6.25
CA ALA A 58 2.86 18.07 -5.10
C ALA A 58 1.82 17.06 -4.61
N ILE A 59 0.52 17.34 -4.77
CA ILE A 59 -0.55 16.37 -4.49
C ILE A 59 -1.41 16.23 -5.73
N ALA A 60 -1.55 14.99 -6.20
CA ALA A 60 -2.53 14.64 -7.23
C ALA A 60 -3.38 13.47 -6.74
N ALA A 61 -4.69 13.64 -6.78
CA ALA A 61 -5.66 12.59 -6.49
C ALA A 61 -6.77 12.61 -7.54
N ALA A 62 -7.23 11.43 -7.94
CA ALA A 62 -8.25 11.25 -8.96
C ALA A 62 -9.45 10.51 -8.36
N LEU A 63 -10.66 10.93 -8.75
CA LEU A 63 -11.85 10.12 -8.55
C LEU A 63 -11.89 9.02 -9.62
N ASP A 64 -11.75 9.43 -10.87
CA ASP A 64 -11.77 8.64 -12.10
C ASP A 64 -10.95 9.36 -13.19
N ASP A 65 -11.17 9.05 -14.47
CA ASP A 65 -10.48 9.73 -15.58
C ASP A 65 -10.92 11.19 -15.81
N ARG A 66 -12.05 11.62 -15.21
CA ARG A 66 -12.66 12.93 -15.39
C ARG A 66 -12.30 13.87 -14.26
N TYR A 67 -12.49 13.50 -13.00
CA TYR A 67 -12.37 14.45 -11.89
C TYR A 67 -11.05 14.31 -11.13
N LEU A 68 -10.30 15.41 -11.08
CA LEU A 68 -8.98 15.50 -10.46
C LEU A 68 -8.95 16.55 -9.35
N ALA A 69 -8.20 16.29 -8.29
CA ALA A 69 -7.90 17.25 -7.24
C ALA A 69 -6.38 17.44 -7.14
N LEU A 70 -5.93 18.67 -7.35
CA LEU A 70 -4.52 19.02 -7.52
C LEU A 70 -4.12 20.10 -6.51
N VAL A 71 -2.91 19.97 -5.95
CA VAL A 71 -2.27 21.01 -5.13
C VAL A 71 -0.88 21.28 -5.68
N GLY A 72 -0.59 22.55 -5.97
CA GLY A 72 0.72 22.98 -6.46
C GLY A 72 1.83 22.68 -5.47
N GLY A 73 2.98 22.24 -5.96
CA GLY A 73 4.21 22.21 -5.18
C GLY A 73 5.43 21.81 -6.02
N GLY A 74 6.50 21.35 -5.37
CA GLY A 74 7.79 21.18 -6.04
C GLY A 74 8.46 22.53 -6.34
N ARG A 75 9.30 22.57 -7.38
CA ARG A 75 10.17 23.73 -7.66
C ARG A 75 9.48 24.89 -8.37
N ASN A 76 8.53 24.57 -9.24
CA ASN A 76 7.84 25.54 -10.08
C ASN A 76 6.32 25.34 -10.05
N PRO A 77 5.65 25.48 -8.91
CA PRO A 77 4.20 25.27 -8.83
C PRO A 77 3.40 26.37 -9.52
N ASN A 78 2.23 26.03 -10.07
CA ASN A 78 1.27 27.00 -10.63
C ASN A 78 0.37 27.66 -9.56
N SER A 79 0.37 27.12 -8.34
CA SER A 79 -0.51 27.50 -7.24
C SER A 79 0.20 27.32 -5.90
N SER A 80 -0.25 28.04 -4.87
CA SER A 80 0.32 27.90 -3.53
C SER A 80 -0.03 26.54 -2.92
N PRO A 81 0.79 26.01 -1.99
CA PRO A 81 0.52 24.71 -1.34
C PRO A 81 -0.75 24.69 -0.46
N ASN A 82 -1.41 25.83 -0.30
CA ASN A 82 -2.65 25.98 0.46
C ASN A 82 -3.89 26.06 -0.45
N LYS A 83 -3.71 25.94 -1.77
CA LYS A 83 -4.79 26.01 -2.76
C LYS A 83 -5.09 24.63 -3.32
N LEU A 84 -6.34 24.18 -3.17
CA LEU A 84 -6.86 22.99 -3.85
C LEU A 84 -7.52 23.40 -5.17
N GLN A 85 -7.09 22.80 -6.27
CA GLN A 85 -7.71 22.96 -7.57
C GLN A 85 -8.50 21.69 -7.93
N PHE A 86 -9.81 21.81 -8.14
CA PHE A 86 -10.66 20.71 -8.59
C PHE A 86 -10.96 20.88 -10.08
N TRP A 87 -10.59 19.88 -10.88
CA TRP A 87 -10.55 19.95 -12.34
C TRP A 87 -11.50 18.93 -12.97
N ASP A 88 -12.11 19.34 -14.08
CA ASP A 88 -12.77 18.44 -15.04
C ASP A 88 -11.81 18.21 -16.22
N ASN A 89 -11.29 17.00 -16.33
CA ASN A 89 -10.39 16.60 -17.39
C ASN A 89 -11.13 16.30 -18.70
N LEU A 90 -12.38 15.82 -18.64
CA LEU A 90 -13.16 15.56 -19.85
C LEU A 90 -13.46 16.87 -20.59
N GLU A 91 -13.86 17.89 -19.84
CA GLU A 91 -14.14 19.23 -20.37
C GLU A 91 -12.89 20.14 -20.35
N SER A 92 -11.76 19.65 -19.84
CA SER A 92 -10.47 20.34 -19.78
C SER A 92 -10.51 21.75 -19.16
N HIS A 93 -11.26 21.92 -18.06
CA HIS A 93 -11.35 23.19 -17.35
C HIS A 93 -11.35 23.04 -15.82
N LEU A 94 -10.99 24.12 -15.13
CA LEU A 94 -10.99 24.21 -13.68
C LEU A 94 -12.41 24.44 -13.17
N LEU A 95 -12.93 23.56 -12.32
CA LEU A 95 -14.27 23.66 -11.72
C LEU A 95 -14.27 24.60 -10.52
N ASN A 96 -13.34 24.39 -9.58
CA ASN A 96 -13.30 25.12 -8.32
C ASN A 96 -11.85 25.29 -7.83
N THR A 97 -11.61 26.39 -7.11
CA THR A 97 -10.42 26.57 -6.28
C THR A 97 -10.85 26.78 -4.83
N LEU A 98 -10.25 26.04 -3.90
CA LEU A 98 -10.46 26.23 -2.47
C LEU A 98 -9.16 26.71 -1.81
N ASP A 99 -9.26 27.82 -1.08
CA ASP A 99 -8.16 28.42 -0.34
C ASP A 99 -8.20 27.99 1.13
N PHE A 100 -7.06 27.52 1.64
CA PHE A 100 -6.87 27.17 3.04
C PHE A 100 -5.88 28.13 3.70
N ALA A 101 -6.05 28.35 5.01
CA ALA A 101 -5.11 29.15 5.80
C ALA A 101 -3.77 28.42 6.05
N GLU A 102 -3.76 27.10 5.86
CA GLU A 102 -2.62 26.22 6.13
C GLU A 102 -2.28 25.38 4.89
N PRO A 103 -1.03 24.90 4.77
CA PRO A 103 -0.66 23.96 3.70
C PRO A 103 -1.49 22.68 3.73
N ILE A 104 -1.95 22.27 2.56
CA ILE A 104 -2.64 21.00 2.38
C ILE A 104 -1.59 19.90 2.40
N LEU A 105 -1.77 18.89 3.28
CA LEU A 105 -0.86 17.77 3.41
C LEU A 105 -1.31 16.54 2.60
N GLY A 106 -2.61 16.39 2.37
CA GLY A 106 -3.15 15.31 1.55
C GLY A 106 -4.60 15.54 1.16
N VAL A 107 -5.03 14.81 0.12
CA VAL A 107 -6.41 14.84 -0.37
C VAL A 107 -6.89 13.39 -0.56
N ARG A 108 -8.14 13.09 -0.20
CA ARG A 108 -8.81 11.82 -0.50
C ARG A 108 -10.12 12.09 -1.22
N LEU A 109 -10.37 11.34 -2.29
CA LEU A 109 -11.59 11.43 -3.09
C LEU A 109 -12.32 10.10 -3.00
N THR A 110 -13.63 10.17 -2.85
CA THR A 110 -14.58 9.06 -2.99
C THR A 110 -15.71 9.53 -3.90
N THR A 111 -16.66 8.66 -4.20
CA THR A 111 -17.82 9.07 -5.01
C THR A 111 -18.81 10.01 -4.28
N LEU A 112 -18.65 10.19 -2.96
CA LEU A 112 -19.53 10.99 -2.10
C LEU A 112 -18.83 12.20 -1.46
N TYR A 113 -17.57 12.04 -1.07
CA TYR A 113 -16.83 13.02 -0.28
C TYR A 113 -15.44 13.31 -0.82
N LEU A 114 -15.03 14.57 -0.67
CA LEU A 114 -13.66 15.02 -0.75
C LEU A 114 -13.15 15.34 0.67
N ALA A 115 -12.03 14.76 1.07
CA ALA A 115 -11.36 15.08 2.32
C ALA A 115 -10.05 15.84 2.06
N VAL A 116 -9.89 17.00 2.68
CA VAL A 116 -8.65 17.79 2.69
C VAL A 116 -7.98 17.64 4.05
N VAL A 117 -6.79 17.05 4.07
CA VAL A 117 -6.02 16.78 5.28
C VAL A 117 -5.03 17.91 5.48
N LEU A 118 -5.18 18.63 6.59
CA LEU A 118 -4.25 19.66 7.06
C LEU A 118 -3.41 19.09 8.21
N LYS A 119 -2.57 19.93 8.82
CA LYS A 119 -1.67 19.50 9.90
C LYS A 119 -2.43 19.00 11.13
N ASP A 120 -3.41 19.76 11.61
CA ASP A 120 -4.08 19.50 12.89
C ASP A 120 -5.60 19.30 12.73
N ARG A 121 -6.11 19.26 11.49
CA ARG A 121 -7.52 19.04 11.18
C ARG A 121 -7.73 18.45 9.79
N THR A 122 -8.88 17.80 9.58
CA THR A 122 -9.34 17.37 8.26
C THR A 122 -10.68 18.00 7.95
N VAL A 123 -10.82 18.56 6.74
CA VAL A 123 -12.04 19.19 6.24
C VAL A 123 -12.71 18.27 5.23
N TYR A 124 -14.00 18.00 5.39
CA TYR A 124 -14.80 17.21 4.46
C TYR A 124 -15.74 18.10 3.67
N LEU A 125 -15.82 17.84 2.37
CA LEU A 125 -16.81 18.43 1.47
C LEU A 125 -17.62 17.31 0.84
N GLN A 126 -18.90 17.57 0.62
CA GLN A 126 -19.77 16.66 -0.10
C GLN A 126 -19.93 17.15 -1.54
N TYR A 127 -19.97 16.22 -2.50
CA TYR A 127 -20.24 16.57 -3.88
C TYR A 127 -21.71 16.92 -4.12
N VAL A 128 -21.95 17.85 -5.04
CA VAL A 128 -23.28 18.10 -5.61
C VAL A 128 -23.29 17.52 -7.02
N ARG A 129 -24.18 16.55 -7.26
CA ARG A 129 -24.36 15.96 -8.60
C ARG A 129 -25.51 16.67 -9.31
N ASN A 130 -25.25 17.10 -10.54
CA ASN A 130 -26.28 17.59 -11.42
C ASN A 130 -27.03 16.40 -12.04
N GLY A 131 -28.31 16.24 -11.69
CA GLY A 131 -29.13 15.12 -12.14
C GLY A 131 -29.39 15.08 -13.66
N THR A 132 -29.22 16.21 -14.36
CA THR A 132 -29.46 16.32 -15.80
C THR A 132 -28.21 16.03 -16.60
N THR A 133 -27.07 16.62 -16.21
CA THR A 133 -25.79 16.48 -16.95
C THR A 133 -24.91 15.35 -16.44
N GLY A 134 -25.22 14.80 -15.26
CA GLY A 134 -24.36 13.86 -14.55
C GLY A 134 -23.05 14.47 -14.03
N SER A 135 -22.86 15.79 -14.18
CA SER A 135 -21.62 16.45 -13.73
C SER A 135 -21.56 16.57 -12.21
N THR A 136 -20.35 16.46 -11.67
CA THR A 136 -20.04 16.57 -10.25
C THR A 136 -19.36 17.90 -9.97
N GLN A 137 -19.88 18.63 -8.98
CA GLN A 137 -19.29 19.86 -8.46
C GLN A 137 -18.97 19.72 -6.97
N LEU A 138 -18.02 20.52 -6.48
CA LEU A 138 -17.77 20.60 -5.03
C LEU A 138 -18.90 21.38 -4.35
N GLY A 139 -19.53 20.75 -3.37
CA GLY A 139 -20.47 21.41 -2.47
C GLY A 139 -19.77 22.18 -1.36
N THR A 140 -20.54 22.50 -0.33
CA THR A 140 -20.04 23.20 0.86
C THR A 140 -19.28 22.26 1.81
N VAL A 141 -18.60 22.85 2.78
CA VAL A 141 -17.96 22.10 3.87
C VAL A 141 -19.04 21.38 4.68
N LEU A 142 -18.92 20.05 4.75
CA LEU A 142 -19.81 19.16 5.49
C LEU A 142 -19.47 19.14 6.99
N SER A 143 -18.19 18.95 7.29
CA SER A 143 -17.67 18.86 8.65
C SER A 143 -16.16 19.11 8.70
N ILE A 144 -15.68 19.47 9.89
CA ILE A 144 -14.26 19.63 10.20
C ILE A 144 -13.97 18.80 11.44
N HIS A 145 -12.89 18.03 11.42
CA HIS A 145 -12.49 17.17 12.53
C HIS A 145 -11.03 17.41 12.90
N ASP A 146 -10.82 17.79 14.16
CA ASP A 146 -9.47 18.01 14.71
C ASP A 146 -8.74 16.68 14.91
N THR A 147 -7.42 16.73 14.72
CA THR A 147 -6.49 15.61 14.89
C THR A 147 -5.30 16.07 15.75
N ALA A 148 -4.54 15.13 16.31
CA ALA A 148 -3.15 15.41 16.64
C ALA A 148 -2.40 15.81 15.36
N ALA A 149 -1.17 16.32 15.50
CA ALA A 149 -0.32 16.61 14.35
C ALA A 149 -0.26 15.39 13.40
N ASN A 150 -0.71 15.60 12.16
CA ASN A 150 -0.86 14.60 11.11
C ASN A 150 0.09 14.89 9.95
N PRO A 151 1.42 14.88 10.17
CA PRO A 151 2.40 15.27 9.15
C PRO A 151 2.45 14.29 7.96
N TYR A 152 1.90 13.07 8.12
CA TYR A 152 1.84 12.03 7.09
C TYR A 152 0.50 11.99 6.34
N ALA A 153 -0.37 12.98 6.57
CA ALA A 153 -1.67 13.10 5.92
C ALA A 153 -2.53 11.82 6.00
N LEU A 154 -2.53 11.17 7.16
CA LEU A 154 -3.29 9.95 7.40
C LEU A 154 -4.78 10.26 7.37
N CYS A 155 -5.48 9.68 6.40
CA CYS A 155 -6.92 9.73 6.24
C CYS A 155 -7.37 8.59 5.31
N CYS A 156 -8.38 7.84 5.74
CA CYS A 156 -9.04 6.81 4.94
C CYS A 156 -10.53 7.14 4.87
N VAL A 157 -11.10 7.18 3.67
CA VAL A 157 -12.54 7.39 3.44
C VAL A 157 -13.06 6.24 2.58
N ARG A 158 -14.12 5.56 3.05
CA ARG A 158 -14.80 4.46 2.36
C ARG A 158 -16.30 4.61 2.55
N GLY A 159 -17.02 4.81 1.46
CA GLY A 159 -18.44 5.19 1.53
C GLY A 159 -18.64 6.39 2.46
N ASP A 160 -19.46 6.21 3.49
CA ASP A 160 -19.77 7.24 4.50
C ASP A 160 -18.91 7.17 5.77
N LYS A 161 -17.94 6.26 5.83
CA LYS A 161 -17.05 6.10 6.97
C LYS A 161 -15.69 6.70 6.67
N SER A 162 -15.20 7.51 7.61
CA SER A 162 -13.85 8.02 7.58
C SER A 162 -13.07 7.62 8.84
N VAL A 163 -11.77 7.44 8.67
CA VAL A 163 -10.83 7.16 9.75
C VAL A 163 -9.68 8.15 9.70
N LEU A 164 -9.39 8.76 10.85
CA LEU A 164 -8.33 9.76 11.05
C LEU A 164 -7.53 9.47 12.33
N PRO A 165 -6.31 10.00 12.48
CA PRO A 165 -5.68 10.10 13.79
C PRO A 165 -6.61 10.82 14.80
N GLY A 166 -6.66 10.34 16.04
CA GLY A 166 -7.33 11.03 17.13
C GLY A 166 -6.56 12.27 17.58
N VAL A 167 -7.12 13.01 18.54
CA VAL A 167 -6.48 14.22 19.12
C VAL A 167 -5.31 13.85 20.04
N THR A 168 -5.33 12.63 20.59
CA THR A 168 -4.22 12.07 21.38
C THR A 168 -3.39 11.11 20.52
N HIS A 169 -2.07 11.16 20.65
CA HIS A 169 -1.16 10.26 19.93
C HIS A 169 -1.53 8.78 20.12
N GLY A 170 -1.45 8.02 19.01
CA GLY A 170 -1.75 6.60 18.97
C GLY A 170 -3.25 6.26 19.00
N GLN A 171 -4.13 7.25 19.14
CA GLN A 171 -5.57 7.06 18.95
C GLN A 171 -5.96 7.23 17.49
N VAL A 172 -7.04 6.55 17.13
CA VAL A 172 -7.74 6.68 15.85
C VAL A 172 -9.17 7.12 16.15
N GLN A 173 -9.69 8.08 15.39
CA GLN A 173 -11.11 8.41 15.38
C GLN A 173 -11.78 7.82 14.14
N ILE A 174 -12.92 7.17 14.35
CA ILE A 174 -13.77 6.60 13.31
C ILE A 174 -15.01 7.48 13.25
N ILE A 175 -15.23 8.12 12.11
CA ILE A 175 -16.26 9.11 11.89
C ILE A 175 -17.25 8.56 10.88
N GLN A 176 -18.53 8.67 11.20
CA GLN A 176 -19.60 8.48 10.24
C GLN A 176 -20.00 9.87 9.73
N LEU A 177 -19.79 10.15 8.44
CA LEU A 177 -19.79 11.51 7.90
C LEU A 177 -21.21 12.08 7.78
N ALA A 178 -22.19 11.29 7.35
CA ALA A 178 -23.57 11.73 7.24
C ALA A 178 -24.21 11.99 8.62
N GLU A 179 -24.09 11.03 9.55
CA GLU A 179 -24.63 11.14 10.91
C GLU A 179 -23.78 12.01 11.83
N LYS A 180 -22.59 12.41 11.38
CA LYS A 180 -21.62 13.21 12.16
C LYS A 180 -21.28 12.59 13.52
N THR A 181 -21.31 11.27 13.62
CA THR A 181 -20.96 10.55 14.84
C THR A 181 -19.48 10.16 14.84
N LYS A 182 -18.89 10.06 16.04
CA LYS A 182 -17.46 9.77 16.22
C LYS A 182 -17.25 8.71 17.30
N LYS A 183 -16.42 7.72 16.98
CA LYS A 183 -15.90 6.71 17.91
C LYS A 183 -14.38 6.82 17.98
N ILE A 184 -13.77 6.38 19.07
CA ILE A 184 -12.31 6.44 19.28
C ILE A 184 -11.78 5.05 19.62
N VAL A 185 -10.67 4.68 18.98
CA VAL A 185 -9.90 3.46 19.26
C VAL A 185 -8.50 3.86 19.72
N ARG A 186 -8.03 3.29 20.84
CA ARG A 186 -6.65 3.43 21.30
C ARG A 186 -5.79 2.36 20.62
N ALA A 187 -5.30 2.67 19.41
CA ALA A 187 -4.63 1.67 18.57
C ALA A 187 -3.16 1.42 19.00
N HIS A 188 -2.44 2.48 19.37
CA HIS A 188 -1.01 2.41 19.71
C HIS A 188 -0.68 3.33 20.89
N THR A 189 0.48 3.11 21.52
CA THR A 189 1.03 4.00 22.55
C THR A 189 1.84 5.15 21.95
N SER A 190 2.26 5.03 20.69
CA SER A 190 3.03 6.03 19.96
C SER A 190 2.27 6.52 18.74
N GLU A 191 2.79 7.58 18.10
CA GLU A 191 2.24 8.20 16.90
C GLU A 191 1.89 7.18 15.81
N LEU A 192 0.75 7.40 15.14
CA LEU A 192 0.37 6.60 13.97
C LEU A 192 1.31 6.92 12.81
N ARG A 193 1.70 5.88 12.08
CA ARG A 193 2.50 6.00 10.86
C ARG A 193 1.72 5.64 9.61
N GLN A 194 0.84 4.65 9.69
CA GLN A 194 0.02 4.23 8.57
C GLN A 194 -1.28 3.57 9.07
N MET A 195 -2.34 3.67 8.28
CA MET A 195 -3.61 3.00 8.51
C MET A 195 -4.31 2.72 7.18
N ASP A 196 -5.18 1.72 7.17
CA ASP A 196 -6.07 1.46 6.03
C ASP A 196 -7.42 0.94 6.51
N LEU A 197 -8.45 1.16 5.69
CA LEU A 197 -9.84 0.80 5.95
C LEU A 197 -10.34 -0.09 4.82
N SER A 198 -10.96 -1.22 5.18
CA SER A 198 -11.55 -2.15 4.21
C SER A 198 -12.63 -1.47 3.37
N ALA A 199 -12.89 -2.02 2.18
CA ALA A 199 -13.87 -1.45 1.24
C ALA A 199 -15.27 -1.28 1.86
N ASP A 200 -15.69 -2.20 2.73
CA ASP A 200 -16.95 -2.17 3.49
C ASP A 200 -16.90 -1.31 4.76
N GLY A 201 -15.74 -0.74 5.09
CA GLY A 201 -15.52 0.07 6.27
C GLY A 201 -15.54 -0.69 7.60
N GLN A 202 -15.55 -2.03 7.61
CA GLN A 202 -15.69 -2.83 8.83
C GLN A 202 -14.36 -3.17 9.52
N VAL A 203 -13.26 -3.19 8.77
CA VAL A 203 -11.93 -3.60 9.23
C VAL A 203 -10.95 -2.43 9.11
N LEU A 204 -10.31 -2.10 10.22
CA LEU A 204 -9.30 -1.05 10.31
C LEU A 204 -7.95 -1.67 10.64
N ALA A 205 -6.96 -1.47 9.77
CA ALA A 205 -5.57 -1.84 10.01
C ALA A 205 -4.75 -0.59 10.39
N THR A 206 -3.84 -0.71 11.35
CA THR A 206 -3.01 0.41 11.83
C THR A 206 -1.59 -0.02 12.13
N ALA A 207 -0.64 0.88 11.92
CA ALA A 207 0.74 0.76 12.35
C ALA A 207 1.23 2.09 12.94
N SER A 208 2.03 1.99 14.01
CA SER A 208 2.67 3.15 14.63
C SER A 208 4.03 3.47 14.02
N LYS A 209 4.65 4.56 14.47
CA LYS A 209 6.02 4.97 14.15
C LYS A 209 7.08 3.91 14.46
N GLN A 210 6.81 3.01 15.43
CA GLN A 210 7.68 1.87 15.68
C GLN A 210 7.64 0.84 14.54
N GLY A 211 6.47 0.68 13.91
CA GLY A 211 6.25 -0.17 12.75
C GLY A 211 6.57 -1.66 12.95
N THR A 212 6.75 -2.12 14.19
CA THR A 212 7.01 -3.53 14.53
C THR A 212 5.75 -4.38 14.51
N LEU A 213 4.62 -3.77 14.84
CA LEU A 213 3.30 -4.40 14.92
C LEU A 213 2.32 -3.73 13.97
N ILE A 214 1.44 -4.56 13.39
CA ILE A 214 0.25 -4.15 12.67
C ILE A 214 -0.93 -4.63 13.49
N ARG A 215 -1.82 -3.72 13.86
CA ARG A 215 -3.02 -4.03 14.65
C ARG A 215 -4.27 -3.85 13.81
N VAL A 216 -5.20 -4.77 13.96
CA VAL A 216 -6.46 -4.80 13.21
C VAL A 216 -7.63 -4.71 14.18
N PHE A 217 -8.59 -3.87 13.86
CA PHE A 217 -9.76 -3.58 14.68
C PHE A 217 -11.03 -3.74 13.86
N SER A 218 -12.11 -4.16 14.54
CA SER A 218 -13.46 -3.99 14.01
C SER A 218 -13.91 -2.55 14.25
N THR A 219 -14.40 -1.88 13.21
CA THR A 219 -14.91 -0.50 13.34
C THR A 219 -16.30 -0.43 13.97
N THR A 220 -17.00 -1.55 14.02
CA THR A 220 -18.33 -1.68 14.64
C THR A 220 -18.22 -1.89 16.14
N THR A 221 -17.43 -2.88 16.57
CA THR A 221 -17.26 -3.25 17.99
C THR A 221 -16.11 -2.53 18.68
N LEU A 222 -15.23 -1.87 17.91
CA LEU A 222 -14.02 -1.18 18.40
C LEU A 222 -12.97 -2.12 19.05
N SER A 223 -13.18 -3.43 18.96
CA SER A 223 -12.27 -4.43 19.52
C SER A 223 -11.11 -4.72 18.57
N GLN A 224 -9.93 -4.92 19.13
CA GLN A 224 -8.78 -5.45 18.38
C GLN A 224 -9.04 -6.91 18.02
N THR A 225 -9.06 -7.23 16.73
CA THR A 225 -9.29 -8.60 16.22
C THR A 225 -7.97 -9.32 15.97
N HIS A 226 -6.94 -8.62 15.49
CA HIS A 226 -5.63 -9.20 15.20
C HIS A 226 -4.48 -8.28 15.63
N GLU A 227 -3.35 -8.90 15.92
CA GLU A 227 -2.05 -8.25 16.05
C GLU A 227 -1.02 -9.09 15.30
N PHE A 228 -0.36 -8.51 14.30
CA PHE A 228 0.67 -9.16 13.52
C PHE A 228 2.03 -8.53 13.79
N ARG A 229 3.05 -9.37 13.95
CA ARG A 229 4.44 -8.92 13.98
C ARG A 229 5.00 -8.83 12.57
N ARG A 230 5.33 -7.61 12.14
CA ARG A 230 6.04 -7.36 10.88
C ARG A 230 7.52 -7.75 10.99
N GLY A 231 8.16 -7.46 12.12
CA GLY A 231 9.56 -7.82 12.37
C GLY A 231 10.01 -7.50 13.80
N VAL A 232 11.27 -7.85 14.10
CA VAL A 232 11.90 -7.52 15.40
C VAL A 232 12.32 -6.04 15.41
N ASP A 233 13.06 -5.62 14.39
CA ASP A 233 13.55 -4.24 14.28
C ASP A 233 12.46 -3.27 13.87
N ALA A 234 12.55 -2.02 14.32
CA ALA A 234 11.68 -0.95 13.85
C ALA A 234 11.82 -0.72 12.34
N ALA A 235 10.72 -0.33 11.70
CA ALA A 235 10.68 -0.01 10.27
C ALA A 235 9.66 1.09 10.01
N ILE A 236 9.97 1.93 9.02
CA ILE A 236 9.05 2.93 8.54
C ILE A 236 8.05 2.24 7.62
N ILE A 237 6.81 2.09 8.07
CA ILE A 237 5.73 1.56 7.24
C ILE A 237 5.35 2.62 6.19
N TYR A 238 5.39 2.23 4.92
CA TYR A 238 5.00 3.10 3.81
C TYR A 238 3.53 2.93 3.44
N SER A 239 3.04 1.69 3.34
CA SER A 239 1.65 1.42 3.00
C SER A 239 1.13 0.19 3.74
N LEU A 240 -0.15 0.27 4.10
CA LEU A 240 -0.99 -0.85 4.48
C LEU A 240 -2.11 -0.90 3.45
N SER A 241 -2.49 -2.09 3.01
CA SER A 241 -3.62 -2.26 2.09
C SER A 241 -4.39 -3.53 2.44
N ILE A 242 -5.64 -3.37 2.84
CA ILE A 242 -6.58 -4.46 3.08
C ILE A 242 -7.12 -4.94 1.73
N SER A 243 -7.18 -6.25 1.53
CA SER A 243 -7.67 -6.84 0.29
C SER A 243 -9.18 -6.60 0.09
N PRO A 244 -9.70 -6.65 -1.15
CA PRO A 244 -11.10 -6.33 -1.44
C PRO A 244 -12.14 -7.15 -0.67
N LEU A 245 -11.84 -8.41 -0.30
CA LEU A 245 -12.73 -9.27 0.50
C LEU A 245 -12.35 -9.28 1.98
N SER A 246 -11.44 -8.40 2.41
CA SER A 246 -10.97 -8.27 3.80
C SER A 246 -10.35 -9.56 4.37
N ASN A 247 -9.84 -10.46 3.53
CA ASN A 247 -9.17 -11.67 3.99
C ASN A 247 -7.67 -11.49 4.23
N LEU A 248 -7.04 -10.47 3.63
CA LEU A 248 -5.59 -10.29 3.64
C LEU A 248 -5.21 -8.83 3.91
N ILE A 249 -4.02 -8.62 4.46
CA ILE A 249 -3.39 -7.30 4.57
C ILE A 249 -2.01 -7.36 3.93
N ALA A 250 -1.74 -6.43 3.01
CA ALA A 250 -0.41 -6.20 2.48
C ALA A 250 0.26 -5.02 3.20
N CYS A 251 1.57 -5.11 3.42
CA CYS A 251 2.37 -4.08 4.10
C CYS A 251 3.73 -3.91 3.45
N THR A 252 4.11 -2.67 3.14
CA THR A 252 5.45 -2.29 2.66
C THR A 252 6.15 -1.42 3.70
N SER A 253 7.48 -1.48 3.72
CA SER A 253 8.32 -0.67 4.61
C SER A 253 9.63 -0.23 3.99
N ASP A 254 10.36 0.64 4.68
CA ASP A 254 11.74 1.04 4.35
C ASP A 254 12.77 -0.10 4.34
N LYS A 255 12.38 -1.31 4.74
CA LYS A 255 13.21 -2.53 4.59
C LYS A 255 13.20 -3.10 3.18
N GLY A 256 12.40 -2.54 2.26
CA GLY A 256 12.31 -3.02 0.88
C GLY A 256 11.57 -4.36 0.73
N THR A 257 10.78 -4.75 1.74
CA THR A 257 9.96 -5.97 1.73
C THR A 257 8.48 -5.66 1.75
N LEU A 258 7.72 -6.41 0.96
CA LEU A 258 6.26 -6.49 0.98
C LEU A 258 5.88 -7.75 1.77
N HIS A 259 5.07 -7.59 2.81
CA HIS A 259 4.54 -8.68 3.63
C HIS A 259 3.04 -8.84 3.41
N VAL A 260 2.53 -10.07 3.38
CA VAL A 260 1.09 -10.38 3.35
C VAL A 260 0.70 -11.15 4.61
N PHE A 261 -0.36 -10.72 5.27
CA PHE A 261 -0.91 -11.31 6.50
C PHE A 261 -2.33 -11.83 6.23
N ASP A 262 -2.71 -12.93 6.89
CA ASP A 262 -4.02 -13.55 6.75
C ASP A 262 -4.96 -13.15 7.89
N LEU A 263 -6.14 -12.63 7.55
CA LEU A 263 -7.19 -12.20 8.48
C LEU A 263 -8.23 -13.28 8.77
N ARG A 264 -8.22 -14.42 8.06
CA ARG A 264 -9.20 -15.51 8.26
C ARG A 264 -8.91 -16.33 9.53
N GLY A 265 -7.83 -16.01 10.25
CA GLY A 265 -7.31 -16.79 11.36
C GLY A 265 -6.64 -18.09 10.88
N PRO A 266 -5.97 -18.84 11.77
CA PRO A 266 -5.60 -20.21 11.44
C PRO A 266 -6.87 -20.99 11.10
N PRO A 267 -6.86 -21.89 10.08
CA PRO A 267 -7.97 -22.80 9.86
C PRO A 267 -8.25 -23.46 11.20
N SER A 268 -9.50 -23.39 11.67
CA SER A 268 -9.92 -24.07 12.89
C SER A 268 -9.39 -25.50 12.80
N SER A 269 -8.44 -25.87 13.68
CA SER A 269 -8.06 -27.26 13.77
C SER A 269 -9.35 -28.01 14.02
N GLU A 270 -9.64 -28.97 13.16
CA GLU A 270 -10.68 -29.97 13.33
C GLU A 270 -10.81 -30.28 14.82
N ALA A 271 -12.02 -30.13 15.36
CA ALA A 271 -12.28 -30.32 16.78
C ALA A 271 -11.60 -31.63 17.23
N PRO A 272 -10.89 -31.66 18.37
CA PRO A 272 -10.21 -32.87 18.80
C PRO A 272 -11.25 -34.00 18.82
N THR A 273 -11.04 -35.00 17.97
CA THR A 273 -11.79 -36.24 18.01
C THR A 273 -11.71 -36.74 19.45
N PRO A 274 -12.84 -37.03 20.12
CA PRO A 274 -12.80 -37.50 21.49
C PRO A 274 -11.93 -38.77 21.55
N PRO A 275 -11.12 -38.94 22.61
CA PRO A 275 -10.24 -40.09 22.71
C PRO A 275 -11.08 -41.38 22.60
N PRO A 276 -10.55 -42.44 21.97
CA PRO A 276 -11.28 -43.69 21.82
C PRO A 276 -11.66 -44.20 23.21
N GLN A 277 -12.95 -44.34 23.46
CA GLN A 277 -13.47 -44.96 24.66
C GLN A 277 -12.90 -46.38 24.74
N LYS A 278 -12.13 -46.67 25.80
CA LYS A 278 -11.70 -48.03 26.14
C LYS A 278 -12.96 -48.89 26.33
N ARG A 279 -13.31 -49.68 25.32
CA ARG A 279 -14.25 -50.78 25.47
C ARG A 279 -13.64 -51.79 26.46
N THR A 280 -14.32 -51.98 27.58
CA THR A 280 -14.08 -53.10 28.48
C THR A 280 -14.46 -54.38 27.76
N SER A 281 -13.46 -55.22 27.50
CA SER A 281 -13.64 -56.55 26.92
C SER A 281 -14.17 -57.50 27.99
N ILE A 282 -15.44 -57.90 27.87
CA ILE A 282 -15.96 -59.11 28.51
C ILE A 282 -15.64 -60.28 27.57
N SER A 283 -14.89 -61.24 28.11
CA SER A 283 -14.51 -62.50 27.46
C SER A 283 -15.72 -63.42 27.24
N ARG A 284 -15.86 -63.98 26.03
CA ARG A 284 -16.50 -65.30 25.81
C ARG A 284 -15.74 -66.08 24.72
N PRO A 285 -15.77 -67.43 24.78
CA PRO A 285 -14.72 -68.26 24.20
C PRO A 285 -15.08 -68.88 22.84
N HIS A 286 -14.01 -69.30 22.18
CA HIS A 286 -13.81 -70.15 21.01
C HIS A 286 -14.99 -70.92 20.40
N SER A 287 -15.08 -70.84 19.07
CA SER A 287 -15.53 -71.92 18.19
C SER A 287 -14.80 -71.83 16.85
N LEU A 288 -14.16 -72.94 16.45
CA LEU A 288 -13.44 -73.17 15.20
C LEU A 288 -14.40 -73.42 14.04
N ALA A 289 -14.07 -72.94 12.83
CA ALA A 289 -14.23 -73.71 11.58
C ALA A 289 -13.72 -72.95 10.32
N LEU A 290 -12.77 -73.60 9.64
CA LEU A 290 -12.64 -73.80 8.19
C LEU A 290 -12.27 -72.64 7.23
N ARG A 291 -11.06 -72.78 6.68
CA ARG A 291 -10.51 -72.32 5.38
C ARG A 291 -11.25 -73.01 4.18
N PRO A 292 -11.11 -72.63 2.88
CA PRO A 292 -9.85 -72.28 2.16
C PRO A 292 -9.93 -71.11 1.14
N ASP A 293 -8.84 -70.35 0.98
CA ASP A 293 -7.83 -70.35 -0.11
C ASP A 293 -8.36 -70.01 -1.52
N PHE A 294 -7.85 -68.92 -2.11
CA PHE A 294 -7.24 -68.95 -3.46
C PHE A 294 -6.27 -67.75 -3.66
N ASP A 295 -4.98 -68.11 -3.73
CA ASP A 295 -3.92 -67.64 -4.64
C ASP A 295 -4.41 -66.97 -5.95
N ALA A 296 -3.71 -66.16 -6.74
CA ALA A 296 -2.37 -65.60 -6.83
C ALA A 296 -2.47 -64.52 -7.95
N LEU A 297 -1.50 -63.71 -8.40
CA LEU A 297 -0.08 -63.87 -8.65
C LEU A 297 0.55 -62.46 -8.69
N SER A 298 1.68 -62.32 -8.02
CA SER A 298 2.73 -61.36 -8.36
C SER A 298 3.56 -61.93 -9.53
N VAL A 299 4.22 -61.10 -10.36
CA VAL A 299 5.68 -60.96 -10.63
C VAL A 299 5.89 -59.83 -11.72
N PRO A 300 7.11 -59.40 -12.15
CA PRO A 300 7.85 -58.23 -11.62
C PRO A 300 8.26 -57.14 -12.65
N SER A 301 8.84 -56.05 -12.10
CA SER A 301 9.97 -55.23 -12.60
C SER A 301 10.00 -54.74 -14.06
N GLN A 302 10.23 -53.43 -14.25
CA GLN A 302 11.54 -52.95 -14.70
C GLN A 302 11.67 -51.42 -14.62
N SER A 303 12.90 -51.01 -14.32
CA SER A 303 13.42 -49.66 -14.26
C SER A 303 13.58 -49.03 -15.64
N SER A 304 13.32 -47.73 -15.76
CA SER A 304 14.12 -46.85 -16.63
C SER A 304 13.84 -45.38 -16.31
N SER A 305 14.89 -44.64 -15.96
CA SER A 305 14.92 -43.17 -16.01
C SER A 305 14.74 -42.68 -17.45
N PRO A 306 14.31 -41.42 -17.63
CA PRO A 306 15.10 -40.55 -18.50
C PRO A 306 15.42 -39.18 -17.89
N ARG A 307 16.56 -38.69 -18.35
CA ARG A 307 17.25 -37.42 -18.10
C ARG A 307 16.46 -36.17 -18.57
N PRO A 308 16.89 -34.96 -18.16
CA PRO A 308 16.14 -33.73 -18.37
C PRO A 308 16.23 -33.24 -19.82
N VAL A 309 15.12 -32.75 -20.36
CA VAL A 309 15.10 -32.00 -21.61
C VAL A 309 15.43 -30.54 -21.31
N SER A 310 16.44 -30.07 -22.03
CA SER A 310 16.99 -28.73 -22.07
C SER A 310 15.96 -27.64 -22.39
N GLN A 311 16.20 -26.49 -21.78
CA GLN A 311 15.69 -25.17 -22.13
C GLN A 311 15.38 -25.00 -23.63
N GLY A 312 14.11 -24.76 -23.93
CA GLY A 312 13.64 -24.13 -25.15
C GLY A 312 12.88 -22.87 -24.76
N GLY A 313 13.50 -21.71 -24.97
CA GLY A 313 12.89 -20.42 -24.72
C GLY A 313 11.69 -20.18 -25.64
N PHE A 314 10.54 -19.88 -25.04
CA PHE A 314 9.44 -19.22 -25.75
C PHE A 314 9.52 -17.72 -25.47
N SER A 315 10.13 -17.02 -26.42
CA SER A 315 9.89 -15.60 -26.65
C SER A 315 8.49 -15.47 -27.26
N GLY A 316 7.52 -15.11 -26.43
CA GLY A 316 6.20 -14.67 -26.84
C GLY A 316 6.02 -13.22 -26.40
N THR A 317 6.16 -12.30 -27.34
CA THR A 317 5.94 -10.86 -27.17
C THR A 317 4.46 -10.57 -26.90
N THR A 318 4.06 -10.50 -25.63
CA THR A 318 2.88 -9.74 -25.18
C THR A 318 3.11 -9.22 -23.76
N GLY A 319 3.25 -7.89 -23.62
CA GLY A 319 3.32 -7.19 -22.33
C GLY A 319 4.70 -6.60 -22.04
N GLY A 320 4.85 -5.28 -22.21
CA GLY A 320 6.07 -4.51 -21.96
C GLY A 320 6.51 -4.42 -20.49
N PHE A 321 6.67 -5.56 -19.82
CA PHE A 321 7.21 -5.66 -18.47
C PHE A 321 8.71 -5.96 -18.51
N HIS A 322 9.47 -5.30 -17.65
CA HIS A 322 10.87 -5.69 -17.43
C HIS A 322 10.95 -6.85 -16.43
N ALA A 323 11.80 -7.82 -16.75
CA ALA A 323 12.20 -8.87 -15.82
C ALA A 323 12.89 -8.25 -14.58
N PRO A 324 12.71 -8.82 -13.38
CA PRO A 324 13.34 -8.29 -12.17
C PRO A 324 14.89 -8.27 -12.31
N PRO A 325 15.58 -7.22 -11.80
CA PRO A 325 17.04 -7.21 -11.77
C PRO A 325 17.58 -8.32 -10.84
N THR A 326 18.76 -8.84 -11.17
CA THR A 326 19.49 -9.80 -10.33
C THR A 326 19.97 -9.15 -9.02
N ASP A 327 19.69 -9.83 -7.92
CA ASP A 327 19.56 -9.42 -6.52
C ASP A 327 20.66 -8.57 -5.83
N LEU A 328 20.18 -7.70 -4.92
CA LEU A 328 20.69 -7.57 -3.54
C LEU A 328 19.63 -8.20 -2.61
N ALA A 329 19.54 -9.53 -2.60
CA ALA A 329 18.63 -10.27 -1.72
C ALA A 329 19.27 -10.45 -0.35
N HIS A 330 18.65 -9.85 0.65
CA HIS A 330 18.55 -10.52 1.94
C HIS A 330 17.28 -11.37 1.89
N SER A 331 17.45 -12.69 1.85
CA SER A 331 16.34 -13.61 2.08
C SER A 331 15.69 -13.25 3.42
N PRO A 332 14.36 -13.00 3.49
CA PRO A 332 13.72 -12.80 4.78
C PRO A 332 13.89 -14.07 5.63
N PRO A 333 14.11 -13.95 6.95
CA PRO A 333 14.36 -15.11 7.80
C PRO A 333 13.18 -16.08 7.72
N SER A 334 13.50 -17.37 7.62
CA SER A 334 12.55 -18.48 7.58
C SER A 334 11.55 -18.37 8.75
N SER A 335 10.28 -18.59 8.47
CA SER A 335 9.21 -18.71 9.45
C SER A 335 9.41 -19.93 10.36
N GLY A 336 10.29 -19.82 11.35
CA GLY A 336 10.42 -20.75 12.47
C GLY A 336 9.48 -20.35 13.63
N PRO A 337 8.96 -21.32 14.41
CA PRO A 337 8.17 -21.01 15.59
C PRO A 337 9.00 -20.24 16.63
N SER A 338 8.42 -19.20 17.22
CA SER A 338 9.06 -18.37 18.26
C SER A 338 9.21 -19.15 19.57
N ALA A 339 10.34 -18.99 20.27
CA ALA A 339 10.58 -19.54 21.61
C ALA A 339 9.51 -19.10 22.64
N PHE A 340 8.85 -17.96 22.42
CA PHE A 340 7.74 -17.49 23.27
C PHE A 340 6.41 -18.21 23.00
N ALA A 341 6.21 -18.80 21.81
CA ALA A 341 5.01 -19.59 21.50
C ALA A 341 5.01 -20.95 22.23
N ALA A 342 6.19 -21.44 22.64
CA ALA A 342 6.33 -22.65 23.44
C ALA A 342 5.88 -22.44 24.90
N LEU A 343 6.02 -21.21 25.45
CA LEU A 343 5.63 -20.91 26.83
C LEU A 343 4.12 -20.69 27.01
N ALA A 344 3.40 -20.31 25.94
CA ALA A 344 1.95 -20.06 25.95
C ALA A 344 1.09 -21.35 25.98
N LYS A 345 1.71 -22.54 26.01
CA LYS A 345 1.03 -23.85 26.08
C LYS A 345 0.84 -24.38 27.50
N LEU A 346 1.19 -23.62 28.54
CA LEU A 346 0.95 -24.00 29.93
C LEU A 346 -0.51 -23.76 30.34
N PRO A 347 -1.18 -24.69 31.04
CA PRO A 347 -2.54 -24.49 31.53
C PRO A 347 -2.59 -23.30 32.51
N GLY A 348 -3.48 -22.33 32.27
CA GLY A 348 -3.76 -21.22 33.20
C GLY A 348 -3.13 -19.86 32.90
N MET A 349 -2.38 -19.70 31.80
CA MET A 349 -1.90 -18.38 31.36
C MET A 349 -2.97 -17.64 30.54
N PRO A 350 -3.14 -16.31 30.70
CA PRO A 350 -3.97 -15.52 29.78
C PRO A 350 -3.39 -15.68 28.36
N ARG A 351 -4.26 -15.82 27.34
CA ARG A 351 -3.85 -15.91 25.92
C ARG A 351 -3.08 -14.65 25.55
N ALA A 352 -1.76 -14.65 25.77
CA ALA A 352 -0.86 -13.69 25.17
C ALA A 352 -1.00 -13.87 23.66
N PHE A 353 -1.39 -12.82 22.94
CA PHE A 353 -1.56 -12.84 21.50
C PHE A 353 -0.32 -13.50 20.86
N SER A 354 -0.55 -14.57 20.11
CA SER A 354 0.50 -15.32 19.43
C SER A 354 1.31 -14.40 18.52
N ASP A 355 2.61 -14.67 18.36
CA ASP A 355 3.52 -13.95 17.44
C ASP A 355 3.17 -14.27 15.96
N ALA A 356 1.98 -13.85 15.53
CA ALA A 356 1.45 -14.09 14.20
C ALA A 356 2.25 -13.25 13.20
N ARG A 357 2.94 -13.93 12.28
CA ARG A 357 3.77 -13.33 11.24
C ARG A 357 3.08 -13.37 9.88
N SER A 358 3.67 -12.69 8.91
CA SER A 358 3.22 -12.74 7.52
C SER A 358 3.26 -14.16 6.98
N MET A 359 2.24 -14.55 6.22
CA MET A 359 2.19 -15.85 5.55
C MET A 359 3.21 -15.94 4.41
N THR A 360 3.53 -14.80 3.79
CA THR A 360 4.54 -14.69 2.74
C THR A 360 5.09 -13.27 2.67
N SER A 361 6.26 -13.13 2.06
CA SER A 361 6.84 -11.84 1.73
C SER A 361 7.65 -11.90 0.43
N ALA A 362 7.89 -10.76 -0.18
CA ALA A 362 8.77 -10.59 -1.34
C ALA A 362 9.46 -9.23 -1.29
N SER A 363 10.62 -9.11 -1.92
CA SER A 363 11.32 -7.83 -2.04
C SER A 363 10.67 -6.95 -3.12
N TYR A 364 10.57 -5.65 -2.85
CA TYR A 364 10.17 -4.63 -3.82
C TYR A 364 11.25 -3.54 -3.91
N THR A 365 11.21 -2.75 -4.98
CA THR A 365 12.30 -1.83 -5.31
C THR A 365 12.08 -0.48 -4.62
N LEU A 366 13.00 -0.10 -3.73
CA LEU A 366 13.01 1.25 -3.13
C LEU A 366 13.52 2.34 -4.09
N GLY A 367 14.14 1.94 -5.21
CA GLY A 367 14.77 2.85 -6.17
C GLY A 367 16.13 3.36 -5.71
N ALA A 368 16.89 3.94 -6.64
CA ALA A 368 18.21 4.54 -6.38
C ALA A 368 18.14 6.07 -6.51
N ASP A 369 17.22 6.69 -5.76
CA ASP A 369 17.03 8.14 -5.81
C ASP A 369 18.20 8.87 -5.15
N PRO A 370 18.79 9.88 -5.80
CA PRO A 370 19.88 10.64 -5.21
C PRO A 370 19.38 11.52 -4.04
N PRO A 371 20.26 11.94 -3.12
CA PRO A 371 19.89 12.81 -1.98
C PRO A 371 19.30 14.18 -2.33
N ASN A 372 19.21 14.52 -3.62
CA ASN A 372 18.65 15.74 -4.18
C ASN A 372 17.71 15.40 -5.36
N TRP A 373 17.01 14.28 -5.27
CA TRP A 373 16.15 13.70 -6.33
C TRP A 373 15.10 14.67 -6.90
N GLN A 374 14.72 15.72 -6.16
CA GLN A 374 13.86 16.81 -6.65
C GLN A 374 14.59 17.83 -7.54
N GLY A 375 15.86 17.58 -7.91
CA GLY A 375 16.68 18.43 -8.77
C GLY A 375 17.36 19.62 -8.06
N GLN A 376 17.30 19.68 -6.73
CA GLN A 376 17.94 20.76 -5.95
C GLN A 376 19.47 20.65 -6.00
N PRO A 377 20.24 21.76 -5.84
CA PRO A 377 21.67 21.67 -5.64
C PRO A 377 22.00 20.81 -4.41
N LEU A 378 22.95 19.87 -4.55
CA LEU A 378 23.38 18.99 -3.45
C LEU A 378 24.03 19.78 -2.29
N TYR A 379 24.62 20.93 -2.61
CA TYR A 379 25.24 21.84 -1.65
C TYR A 379 24.77 23.26 -1.90
N VAL A 380 24.51 23.99 -0.82
CA VAL A 380 24.26 25.44 -0.84
C VAL A 380 25.41 26.13 -0.13
N THR A 381 25.87 27.26 -0.69
CA THR A 381 26.87 28.10 -0.04
C THR A 381 26.16 29.06 0.90
N THR A 382 26.54 29.07 2.18
CA THR A 382 25.99 29.98 3.20
C THR A 382 27.11 30.58 4.04
N THR A 383 26.81 31.65 4.77
CA THR A 383 27.74 32.26 5.73
C THR A 383 27.65 31.51 7.06
N LEU A 384 28.77 30.95 7.50
CA LEU A 384 28.90 30.24 8.78
C LEU A 384 28.97 31.24 9.94
N PRO A 385 28.75 30.80 11.20
CA PRO A 385 28.83 31.66 12.38
C PRO A 385 30.16 32.41 12.55
N ASN A 386 31.24 31.90 11.96
CA ASN A 386 32.57 32.54 11.93
C ASN A 386 32.73 33.60 10.82
N GLY A 387 31.65 33.94 10.09
CA GLY A 387 31.65 34.91 8.99
C GLY A 387 32.19 34.38 7.66
N GLN A 388 32.71 33.14 7.60
CA GLN A 388 33.24 32.55 6.36
C GLN A 388 32.13 31.92 5.52
N LYS A 389 32.32 31.84 4.20
CA LYS A 389 31.44 31.07 3.32
C LYS A 389 31.73 29.58 3.48
N GLY A 390 30.72 28.81 3.87
CA GLY A 390 30.75 27.35 3.96
C GLY A 390 29.80 26.71 2.95
N LYS A 391 30.15 25.51 2.46
CA LYS A 391 29.23 24.66 1.71
C LYS A 391 28.51 23.73 2.68
N ILE A 392 27.18 23.81 2.72
CA ILE A 392 26.34 22.93 3.55
C ILE A 392 25.57 22.00 2.62
N LYS A 393 25.51 20.71 2.98
CA LYS A 393 24.71 19.72 2.25
C LYS A 393 23.24 20.09 2.37
N ASN A 394 22.56 20.21 1.25
CA ASN A 394 21.15 20.54 1.22
C ASN A 394 20.32 19.32 1.64
N PRO A 395 19.43 19.40 2.64
CA PRO A 395 18.49 18.32 2.92
C PRO A 395 17.47 18.19 1.77
N ASN A 396 16.83 17.02 1.67
CA ASN A 396 15.66 16.87 0.81
C ASN A 396 14.58 17.88 1.24
N VAL A 397 13.91 18.48 0.26
CA VAL A 397 12.81 19.42 0.52
C VAL A 397 11.58 18.60 0.97
N PRO A 398 10.97 18.93 2.11
CA PRO A 398 9.73 18.27 2.53
C PRO A 398 8.63 18.40 1.48
N LEU A 399 7.85 17.34 1.31
CA LEU A 399 6.65 17.36 0.47
C LEU A 399 5.41 17.21 1.35
N PRO A 400 4.23 17.65 0.89
CA PRO A 400 2.97 17.38 1.57
C PRO A 400 2.81 15.89 1.92
N GLY A 401 2.52 15.59 3.20
CA GLY A 401 2.40 14.22 3.70
C GLY A 401 3.73 13.45 3.83
N VAL A 402 4.87 14.07 3.48
CA VAL A 402 6.19 13.45 3.49
C VAL A 402 7.22 14.42 4.11
N PRO A 403 7.20 14.57 5.45
CA PRO A 403 7.98 15.59 6.15
C PRO A 403 9.50 15.37 6.07
N ASP A 404 9.96 14.16 5.77
CA ASP A 404 11.39 13.84 5.59
C ASP A 404 11.89 14.08 4.15
N GLY A 405 11.00 14.51 3.24
CA GLY A 405 11.33 14.80 1.84
C GLY A 405 11.82 13.59 1.04
N ARG A 406 11.66 12.38 1.59
CA ARG A 406 12.05 11.16 0.87
C ARG A 406 11.09 10.93 -0.30
N PRO A 407 11.53 10.30 -1.39
CA PRO A 407 10.63 9.85 -2.43
C PRO A 407 9.52 8.97 -1.86
N VAL A 408 8.30 9.15 -2.34
CA VAL A 408 7.18 8.25 -2.03
C VAL A 408 7.51 6.87 -2.56
N LYS A 409 7.46 5.82 -1.73
CA LYS A 409 7.75 4.43 -2.14
C LYS A 409 6.71 3.49 -1.55
N GLY A 410 6.56 2.33 -2.18
CA GLY A 410 5.79 1.23 -1.59
C GLY A 410 4.28 1.47 -1.49
N VAL A 411 3.68 2.37 -2.27
CA VAL A 411 2.24 2.63 -2.24
C VAL A 411 1.51 1.42 -2.81
N LEU A 412 0.68 0.76 -1.99
CA LEU A 412 0.02 -0.47 -2.34
C LEU A 412 -1.40 -0.24 -2.85
N CYS A 413 -1.84 -1.12 -3.75
CA CYS A 413 -3.23 -1.31 -4.12
C CYS A 413 -3.44 -2.77 -4.52
N TRP A 414 -4.49 -3.40 -3.98
CA TRP A 414 -4.94 -4.69 -4.48
C TRP A 414 -5.65 -4.51 -5.82
N ASP A 415 -5.45 -5.46 -6.73
CA ASP A 415 -6.22 -5.51 -7.97
C ASP A 415 -7.69 -5.79 -7.62
N PRO A 416 -8.62 -4.85 -7.87
CA PRO A 416 -10.04 -5.03 -7.52
C PRO A 416 -10.68 -6.20 -8.29
N GLU A 417 -10.16 -6.54 -9.47
CA GLU A 417 -10.64 -7.65 -10.31
C GLU A 417 -9.80 -8.92 -10.12
N GLY A 418 -8.65 -8.81 -9.44
CA GLY A 418 -7.67 -9.87 -9.29
C GLY A 418 -7.96 -10.89 -8.19
N GLY A 419 -9.17 -10.91 -7.62
CA GLY A 419 -9.63 -11.94 -6.67
C GLY A 419 -8.75 -12.14 -5.44
N GLU A 420 -8.21 -11.05 -4.87
CA GLU A 420 -7.23 -11.06 -3.76
C GLU A 420 -5.93 -11.84 -4.07
N ARG A 421 -5.57 -11.96 -5.35
CA ARG A 421 -4.31 -12.59 -5.75
C ARG A 421 -3.26 -11.58 -6.18
N ARG A 422 -3.65 -10.47 -6.80
CA ARG A 422 -2.70 -9.51 -7.38
C ARG A 422 -2.61 -8.23 -6.56
N ILE A 423 -1.37 -7.75 -6.39
CA ILE A 423 -1.05 -6.52 -5.67
C ILE A 423 -0.15 -5.66 -6.57
N TRP A 424 -0.48 -4.39 -6.68
CA TRP A 424 0.37 -3.38 -7.30
C TRP A 424 1.11 -2.60 -6.23
N CYS A 425 2.38 -2.32 -6.49
CA CYS A 425 3.25 -1.52 -5.65
C CYS A 425 3.84 -0.39 -6.50
N ALA A 426 3.51 0.85 -6.15
CA ALA A 426 3.97 2.03 -6.87
C ALA A 426 4.96 2.86 -6.02
N GLY A 427 6.00 3.36 -6.66
CA GLY A 427 6.96 4.30 -6.09
C GLY A 427 7.18 5.50 -7.01
N GLY A 428 7.32 6.67 -6.41
CA GLY A 428 7.71 7.93 -7.05
C GLY A 428 9.21 8.19 -6.97
N GLY A 429 9.63 9.46 -6.95
CA GLY A 429 11.03 9.87 -7.05
C GLY A 429 11.52 10.03 -8.50
N ALA A 430 12.84 10.07 -8.65
CA ALA A 430 13.53 10.05 -9.95
C ALA A 430 13.59 8.63 -10.55
N ASP A 431 13.62 7.57 -9.73
CA ASP A 431 13.46 6.16 -10.19
C ASP A 431 12.07 5.64 -9.83
N ALA A 432 11.07 6.20 -10.51
CA ALA A 432 9.66 5.87 -10.33
C ALA A 432 9.30 4.51 -10.97
N ARG A 433 8.66 3.62 -10.21
CA ARG A 433 8.35 2.24 -10.64
C ARG A 433 6.96 1.79 -10.23
N TRP A 434 6.34 1.00 -11.09
CA TRP A 434 5.11 0.29 -10.83
C TRP A 434 5.41 -1.21 -10.96
N GLU A 435 5.30 -1.93 -9.85
CA GLU A 435 5.66 -3.32 -9.70
C GLU A 435 4.40 -4.16 -9.46
N VAL A 436 4.36 -5.36 -10.06
CA VAL A 436 3.23 -6.28 -9.95
C VAL A 436 3.66 -7.50 -9.16
N PHE A 437 2.89 -7.83 -8.13
CA PHE A 437 3.05 -9.03 -7.31
C PHE A 437 1.78 -9.87 -7.40
N GLU A 438 1.95 -11.18 -7.27
CA GLU A 438 0.84 -12.14 -7.32
C GLU A 438 1.04 -13.26 -6.31
N LEU A 439 -0.04 -13.63 -5.63
CA LEU A 439 -0.12 -14.77 -4.73
C LEU A 439 -0.32 -16.04 -5.56
N VAL A 440 0.77 -16.78 -5.74
CA VAL A 440 0.79 -18.07 -6.42
C VAL A 440 0.75 -19.19 -5.39
N GLU A 441 0.17 -20.32 -5.76
CA GLU A 441 0.25 -21.53 -4.94
C GLU A 441 1.67 -22.10 -5.02
N GLY A 442 2.33 -22.18 -3.86
CA GLY A 442 3.61 -22.83 -3.71
C GLY A 442 3.48 -24.30 -3.35
N GLU A 443 4.63 -24.95 -3.14
CA GLU A 443 4.68 -26.33 -2.64
C GLU A 443 3.86 -26.50 -1.36
N GLY A 444 3.04 -27.55 -1.31
CA GLY A 444 2.16 -27.84 -0.18
C GLY A 444 0.91 -26.95 -0.08
N GLY A 445 0.50 -26.29 -1.18
CA GLY A 445 -0.75 -25.52 -1.26
C GLY A 445 -0.73 -24.18 -0.51
N ARG A 446 0.45 -23.76 0.00
CA ARG A 446 0.60 -22.47 0.69
C ARG A 446 0.79 -21.35 -0.33
N LEU A 447 0.09 -20.24 -0.13
CA LEU A 447 0.26 -19.05 -0.96
C LEU A 447 1.63 -18.43 -0.74
N ARG A 448 2.32 -18.11 -1.83
CA ARG A 448 3.59 -17.37 -1.84
C ARG A 448 3.45 -16.16 -2.74
N LEU A 449 4.07 -15.06 -2.32
CA LEU A 449 4.08 -13.83 -3.08
C LEU A 449 5.21 -13.87 -4.11
N GLY A 450 4.85 -13.89 -5.39
CA GLY A 450 5.78 -13.81 -6.51
C GLY A 450 5.78 -12.43 -7.13
N LYS A 451 6.96 -11.91 -7.50
CA LYS A 451 7.08 -10.70 -8.31
C LYS A 451 6.92 -11.05 -9.78
N ARG A 452 5.90 -10.49 -10.45
CA ARG A 452 5.62 -10.73 -11.88
C ARG A 452 6.48 -9.88 -12.79
N GLY A 453 6.74 -8.63 -12.40
CA GLY A 453 7.52 -7.70 -13.21
C GLY A 453 7.34 -6.26 -12.75
N TYR A 454 7.92 -5.34 -13.51
CA TYR A 454 7.78 -3.91 -13.25
C TYR A 454 7.80 -3.07 -14.52
N ARG A 455 7.35 -1.81 -14.39
CA ARG A 455 7.46 -0.75 -15.41
C ARG A 455 8.04 0.50 -14.78
N ARG A 456 8.93 1.17 -15.50
CA ARG A 456 9.26 2.59 -15.27
C ARG A 456 8.18 3.43 -15.93
N TYR A 457 7.12 3.72 -15.19
CA TYR A 457 5.87 4.24 -15.78
C TYR A 457 5.97 5.67 -16.32
N LEU A 458 7.06 6.38 -16.03
CA LEU A 458 7.36 7.67 -16.67
C LEU A 458 8.13 7.54 -18.00
N GLY A 459 8.76 6.40 -18.24
CA GLY A 459 9.49 6.12 -19.47
C GLY A 459 8.57 5.85 -20.65
N ARG A 460 9.18 5.74 -21.83
CA ARG A 460 8.48 5.45 -23.08
C ARG A 460 7.71 4.13 -22.94
N GLN A 461 6.38 4.17 -23.09
CA GLN A 461 5.51 3.01 -22.91
C GLN A 461 5.48 2.09 -24.15
N PHE A 462 5.88 2.62 -25.31
CA PHE A 462 5.96 1.92 -26.58
C PHE A 462 7.29 2.24 -27.27
N PRO A 463 7.95 1.26 -27.92
CA PRO A 463 9.06 1.56 -28.82
C PRO A 463 8.55 2.38 -30.00
N GLU A 464 9.25 3.46 -30.37
CA GLU A 464 9.03 4.10 -31.66
C GLU A 464 9.43 3.08 -32.72
N ASN A 465 8.50 2.69 -33.59
CA ASN A 465 8.88 2.03 -34.83
C ASN A 465 9.77 3.04 -35.58
N GLY A 466 11.07 2.77 -35.61
CA GLY A 466 12.01 3.57 -36.37
C GLY A 466 11.55 3.62 -37.82
N THR A 467 11.29 4.83 -38.30
CA THR A 467 11.16 5.13 -39.73
C THR A 467 12.50 5.10 -40.41
#